data_AF-A0A8T7DCI1-F1
#
_entry.id   AF-A0A8T7DCI1-F1
#
_cell.length_a   1.000
_cell.length_b   1.000
_cell.length_c   1.000
_cell.angle_alpha   90.00
_cell.angle_beta   90.00
_cell.angle_gamma   90.00
#
_symmetry.space_group_name_H-M   'P 1'
#
loop_
_entity.id
_entity.type
_entity.pdbx_description
1 polymer ?
#
loop_
_entity_poly.entity_id
_entity_poly.type
_entity_poly.pdbx_seq_one_letter_code
_entity_poly.pdbx_strand_id
1 'polypeptide(L)'
;MKTINQRIAEKLDVREAQVTAAVQLFDEGATVPFVARYRKEVTGGLTDTHLRLLHEQLGQLRELDERREVVLRTIQEQGKLTPELEASILEAETRTRIEDIYLPYRPKRTTKASVARDAGLEPLAMALLKDPTQSPEQLAVSFVDAGKGIADVAAALEGARHILSDVLSEDATLVGRIRESLWDEGVYQSRVVKGKEVEGEKFADYFDFAQPMKQLPSHRVLALLRGKALGILRLGLEHTRDLTSEVKKSFCESLISSHFSIRDQGRPGDPWLQETVRHTWRKKLKPHLDTDLTKRLVEKAEIEAVRVFSSNLRDLLLSPPAGMVPVMGLDPGLRTGVKAAVVDETGKIRKTGTLYPHPPHNRWQAAKKEIATLAEKYGVQLVAIGNGTASRETSRLVTELKSDRPELKITGVVVSEAGASVYSASEYASKELPELDVSLRGAASIARRLQDPLAELVKIDPKSIGVGQYQHDLAAQHLARSLDGVVEDAVNGVGVDVNTASAPLLERVSGLNATLAENIVAWRNKNGPFPNRNMLNKVPRLGARTFELAAGFLRIQNGDTPLDGSAVHPESYPVVERILKKTGMNLPQLIGNRDVLR
;
A
#
# COMPACT_ATOMS: atom_id res chain seq x y z
N MET A 1 12.46 -23.59 -15.96
CA MET A 1 12.01 -22.38 -15.24
C MET A 1 11.35 -22.82 -13.95
N LYS A 2 11.63 -22.15 -12.82
CA LYS A 2 10.90 -22.41 -11.57
C LYS A 2 9.43 -22.03 -11.76
N THR A 3 8.51 -22.84 -11.23
CA THR A 3 7.08 -22.51 -11.23
C THR A 3 6.81 -21.31 -10.31
N ILE A 4 5.65 -20.66 -10.45
CA ILE A 4 5.19 -19.62 -9.52
C ILE A 4 5.26 -20.13 -8.07
N ASN A 5 4.79 -21.35 -7.83
CA ASN A 5 4.75 -21.94 -6.50
C ASN A 5 6.15 -22.12 -5.91
N GLN A 6 7.13 -22.53 -6.71
CA GLN A 6 8.53 -22.66 -6.28
C GLN A 6 9.14 -21.31 -5.90
N ARG A 7 8.91 -20.27 -6.71
CA ARG A 7 9.41 -18.91 -6.42
C ARG A 7 8.84 -18.36 -5.12
N ILE A 8 7.54 -18.56 -4.90
CA ILE A 8 6.88 -18.17 -3.64
C ILE A 8 7.44 -18.96 -2.46
N ALA A 9 7.59 -20.28 -2.62
CA ALA A 9 8.11 -21.16 -1.58
C ALA A 9 9.50 -20.74 -1.10
N GLU A 10 10.41 -20.44 -2.04
CA GLU A 10 11.76 -19.95 -1.73
C GLU A 10 11.73 -18.57 -1.05
N LYS A 11 10.87 -17.66 -1.53
CA LYS A 11 10.77 -16.31 -0.96
C LYS A 11 10.21 -16.28 0.46
N LEU A 12 9.30 -17.21 0.77
CA LEU A 12 8.65 -17.32 2.08
C LEU A 12 9.35 -18.30 3.02
N ASP A 13 10.37 -19.02 2.55
CA ASP A 13 11.04 -20.10 3.29
C ASP A 13 10.04 -21.18 3.77
N VAL A 14 9.18 -21.65 2.85
CA VAL A 14 8.18 -22.69 3.10
C VAL A 14 8.23 -23.78 2.03
N ARG A 15 7.56 -24.91 2.25
CA ARG A 15 7.55 -26.01 1.26
C ARG A 15 6.62 -25.69 0.09
N GLU A 16 7.02 -26.05 -1.12
CA GLU A 16 6.20 -25.89 -2.34
C GLU A 16 4.81 -26.50 -2.20
N ALA A 17 4.68 -27.67 -1.57
CA ALA A 17 3.40 -28.31 -1.32
C ALA A 17 2.43 -27.44 -0.50
N GLN A 18 2.95 -26.65 0.45
CA GLN A 18 2.14 -25.73 1.26
C GLN A 18 1.63 -24.56 0.41
N VAL A 19 2.48 -24.05 -0.49
CA VAL A 19 2.10 -23.00 -1.44
C VAL A 19 1.04 -23.50 -2.40
N THR A 20 1.24 -24.66 -3.01
CA THR A 20 0.28 -25.27 -3.94
C THR A 20 -1.09 -25.45 -3.29
N ALA A 21 -1.14 -25.96 -2.06
CA ALA A 21 -2.39 -26.11 -1.31
C ALA A 21 -3.09 -24.77 -1.04
N ALA A 22 -2.34 -23.74 -0.64
CA ALA A 22 -2.89 -22.41 -0.39
C ALA A 22 -3.40 -21.74 -1.68
N VAL A 23 -2.66 -21.85 -2.78
CA VAL A 23 -3.05 -21.34 -4.11
C VAL A 23 -4.35 -21.97 -4.57
N GLN A 24 -4.49 -23.30 -4.44
CA GLN A 24 -5.74 -23.98 -4.79
C GLN A 24 -6.92 -23.44 -3.98
N LEU A 25 -6.77 -23.28 -2.66
CA LEU A 25 -7.82 -22.72 -1.82
C LEU A 25 -8.21 -21.29 -2.23
N PHE A 26 -7.23 -20.45 -2.59
CA PHE A 26 -7.50 -19.09 -3.08
C PHE A 26 -8.18 -19.07 -4.45
N ASP A 27 -7.80 -19.95 -5.37
CA ASP A 27 -8.46 -20.08 -6.68
C ASP A 27 -9.90 -20.62 -6.54
N GLU A 28 -10.19 -21.40 -5.49
CA GLU A 28 -11.54 -21.80 -5.06
C GLU A 28 -12.31 -20.68 -4.31
N GLY A 29 -11.71 -19.49 -4.19
CA GLY A 29 -12.32 -18.31 -3.57
C GLY A 29 -12.29 -18.29 -2.04
N ALA A 30 -11.42 -19.08 -1.39
CA ALA A 30 -11.21 -18.97 0.04
C ALA A 30 -10.53 -17.65 0.41
N THR A 31 -10.88 -17.09 1.56
CA THR A 31 -10.25 -15.87 2.08
C THR A 31 -9.01 -16.20 2.91
N VAL A 32 -8.12 -15.23 3.09
CA VAL A 32 -6.95 -15.39 3.97
C VAL A 32 -7.35 -15.79 5.39
N PRO A 33 -8.29 -15.09 6.08
CA PRO A 33 -8.68 -15.48 7.44
C PRO A 33 -9.26 -16.89 7.52
N PHE A 34 -10.05 -17.31 6.52
CA PHE A 34 -10.63 -18.64 6.48
C PHE A 34 -9.56 -19.72 6.36
N VAL A 35 -8.62 -19.56 5.43
CA VAL A 35 -7.52 -20.52 5.24
C VAL A 35 -6.64 -20.58 6.49
N ALA A 36 -6.28 -19.42 7.04
CA ALA A 36 -5.45 -19.32 8.23
C ALA A 36 -6.07 -19.98 9.46
N ARG A 37 -7.40 -19.96 9.60
CA ARG A 37 -8.09 -20.53 10.77
C ARG A 37 -8.53 -21.98 10.57
N TYR A 38 -9.14 -22.31 9.43
CA TYR A 38 -9.88 -23.56 9.22
C TYR A 38 -9.22 -24.52 8.22
N ARG A 39 -8.13 -24.11 7.55
CA ARG A 39 -7.39 -24.96 6.60
C ARG A 39 -5.90 -25.04 6.95
N LYS A 40 -5.57 -24.92 8.25
CA LYS A 40 -4.20 -25.04 8.77
C LYS A 40 -3.55 -26.38 8.41
N GLU A 41 -4.29 -27.48 8.54
CA GLU A 41 -3.76 -28.82 8.24
C GLU A 41 -3.45 -28.97 6.74
N VAL A 42 -4.36 -28.49 5.88
CA VAL A 42 -4.22 -28.53 4.42
C VAL A 42 -2.99 -27.74 3.94
N THR A 43 -2.73 -26.58 4.56
CA THR A 43 -1.57 -25.73 4.25
C THR A 43 -0.31 -26.10 5.02
N GLY A 44 -0.35 -27.13 5.87
CA GLY A 44 0.78 -27.52 6.71
C GLY A 44 1.21 -26.45 7.73
N GLY A 45 0.28 -25.61 8.19
CA GLY A 45 0.50 -24.63 9.25
C GLY A 45 1.01 -23.26 8.79
N LEU A 46 0.66 -22.82 7.58
CA LEU A 46 0.96 -21.44 7.16
C LEU A 46 0.28 -20.42 8.10
N THR A 47 1.03 -19.40 8.51
CA THR A 47 0.54 -18.32 9.36
C THR A 47 -0.26 -17.30 8.53
N ASP A 48 -1.07 -16.46 9.17
CA ASP A 48 -1.76 -15.34 8.51
C ASP A 48 -0.78 -14.45 7.71
N THR A 49 0.41 -14.20 8.27
CA THR A 49 1.48 -13.45 7.59
C THR A 49 2.01 -14.17 6.36
N HIS A 50 2.24 -15.49 6.44
CA HIS A 50 2.63 -16.26 5.25
C HIS A 50 1.55 -16.19 4.17
N LEU A 51 0.28 -16.36 4.54
CA LEU A 51 -0.84 -16.38 3.59
C LEU A 51 -1.08 -15.01 2.93
N ARG A 52 -0.96 -13.91 3.68
CA ARG A 52 -1.01 -12.54 3.14
C ARG A 52 0.08 -12.32 2.09
N LEU A 53 1.34 -12.61 2.43
CA LEU A 53 2.47 -12.45 1.52
C LEU A 53 2.35 -13.37 0.31
N LEU A 54 1.90 -14.61 0.52
CA LEU A 54 1.65 -15.57 -0.55
C LEU A 54 0.63 -15.03 -1.55
N HIS A 55 -0.52 -14.52 -1.06
CA HIS A 55 -1.58 -14.02 -1.92
C HIS A 55 -1.13 -12.80 -2.73
N GLU A 56 -0.35 -11.89 -2.13
CA GLU A 56 0.23 -10.74 -2.82
C GLU A 56 1.24 -11.17 -3.90
N GLN A 57 2.16 -12.07 -3.56
CA GLN A 57 3.19 -12.56 -4.48
C GLN A 57 2.60 -13.38 -5.62
N LEU A 58 1.54 -14.15 -5.37
CA LEU A 58 0.81 -14.89 -6.39
C LEU A 58 0.27 -13.95 -7.47
N GLY A 59 -0.36 -12.84 -7.08
CA GLY A 59 -0.84 -11.83 -8.03
C GLY A 59 0.29 -11.21 -8.85
N GLN A 60 1.36 -10.76 -8.20
CA GLN A 60 2.52 -10.15 -8.87
C GLN A 60 3.21 -11.10 -9.86
N LEU A 61 3.37 -12.37 -9.50
CA LEU A 61 4.00 -13.38 -10.36
C LEU A 61 3.10 -13.79 -11.53
N ARG A 62 1.78 -13.86 -11.34
CA ARG A 62 0.82 -14.07 -12.43
C ARG A 62 0.89 -12.94 -13.45
N GLU A 63 0.88 -11.68 -13.00
CA GLU A 63 1.03 -10.51 -13.89
C GLU A 63 2.37 -10.52 -14.64
N LEU A 64 3.45 -10.96 -13.99
CA LEU A 64 4.77 -11.10 -14.61
C LEU A 64 4.75 -12.17 -15.72
N ASP A 65 4.15 -13.33 -15.44
CA ASP A 65 4.05 -14.45 -16.37
C ASP A 65 3.15 -14.08 -17.58
N GLU A 66 2.00 -13.44 -17.36
CA GLU A 66 1.17 -12.89 -18.44
C GLU A 66 1.95 -11.90 -19.32
N ARG A 67 2.71 -10.99 -18.71
CA ARG A 67 3.53 -10.04 -19.46
C ARG A 67 4.61 -10.76 -20.27
N ARG A 68 5.21 -11.81 -19.72
CA ARG A 68 6.22 -12.63 -20.40
C ARG A 68 5.64 -13.27 -21.67
N GLU A 69 4.47 -13.87 -21.58
CA GLU A 69 3.78 -14.48 -22.73
C GLU A 69 3.46 -13.48 -23.84
N VAL A 70 3.00 -12.28 -23.46
CA VAL A 70 2.76 -11.19 -24.43
C VAL A 70 4.04 -10.83 -25.16
N VAL A 71 5.16 -10.65 -24.45
CA VAL A 71 6.46 -10.30 -25.05
C VAL A 71 6.96 -11.39 -25.99
N LEU A 72 6.92 -12.66 -25.56
CA LEU A 72 7.34 -13.80 -26.38
C LEU A 72 6.56 -13.85 -27.70
N ARG A 73 5.23 -13.76 -27.62
CA ARG A 73 4.36 -13.74 -28.79
C ARG A 73 4.66 -12.59 -29.73
N THR A 74 4.81 -11.37 -29.22
CA THR A 74 5.11 -10.20 -30.07
C THR A 74 6.45 -10.33 -30.80
N ILE A 75 7.47 -10.89 -30.16
CA ILE A 75 8.79 -11.11 -30.80
C ILE A 75 8.71 -12.25 -31.81
N GLN A 76 7.93 -13.29 -31.51
CA GLN A 76 7.68 -14.42 -32.42
C GLN A 76 6.94 -13.97 -33.69
N GLU A 77 5.92 -13.13 -33.56
CA GLU A 77 5.17 -12.54 -34.68
C GLU A 77 6.07 -11.71 -35.62
N GLN A 78 7.17 -11.16 -35.11
CA GLN A 78 8.18 -10.44 -35.91
C GLN A 78 9.22 -11.37 -36.57
N GLY A 79 9.18 -12.68 -36.29
CA GLY A 79 10.17 -13.65 -36.76
C GLY A 79 11.57 -13.42 -36.16
N LYS A 80 11.66 -12.79 -34.98
CA LYS A 80 12.93 -12.41 -34.32
C LYS A 80 13.23 -13.22 -33.05
N LEU A 81 12.37 -14.16 -32.68
CA LEU A 81 12.54 -14.96 -31.47
C LEU A 81 13.59 -16.07 -31.71
N THR A 82 14.83 -15.82 -31.28
CA THR A 82 15.87 -16.84 -31.26
C THR A 82 15.81 -17.69 -29.99
N PRO A 83 16.36 -18.93 -29.98
CA PRO A 83 16.41 -19.76 -28.77
C PRO A 83 17.09 -19.07 -27.58
N GLU A 84 18.13 -18.28 -27.82
CA GLU A 84 18.86 -17.54 -26.78
C GLU A 84 18.01 -16.40 -26.21
N LEU A 85 17.22 -15.72 -27.06
CA LEU A 85 16.33 -14.64 -26.66
C LEU A 85 15.13 -15.19 -25.87
N GLU A 86 14.57 -16.31 -26.31
CA GLU A 86 13.51 -17.02 -25.60
C GLU A 86 13.99 -17.43 -24.19
N ALA A 87 15.17 -18.05 -24.08
CA ALA A 87 15.75 -18.42 -22.80
C ALA A 87 15.92 -17.20 -21.87
N SER A 88 16.46 -16.10 -22.39
CA SER A 88 16.65 -14.85 -21.63
C SER A 88 15.34 -14.26 -21.08
N ILE A 89 14.25 -14.36 -21.86
CA ILE A 89 12.91 -13.89 -21.44
C ILE A 89 12.30 -14.82 -20.38
N LEU A 90 12.48 -16.14 -20.52
CA LEU A 90 12.03 -17.14 -19.54
C LEU A 90 12.78 -17.05 -18.21
N GLU A 91 14.06 -16.70 -18.23
CA GLU A 91 14.90 -16.52 -17.05
C GLU A 91 14.69 -15.16 -16.37
N ALA A 92 14.06 -14.18 -17.03
CA ALA A 92 13.83 -12.87 -16.46
C ALA A 92 12.91 -12.93 -15.22
N GLU A 93 13.49 -12.59 -14.06
CA GLU A 93 12.81 -12.61 -12.75
C GLU A 93 12.01 -11.33 -12.44
N THR A 94 12.23 -10.26 -13.20
CA THR A 94 11.58 -8.97 -12.98
C THR A 94 10.94 -8.43 -14.24
N ARG A 95 9.86 -7.66 -14.07
CA ARG A 95 9.20 -6.98 -15.18
C ARG A 95 10.15 -6.04 -15.91
N THR A 96 10.99 -5.30 -15.19
CA THR A 96 12.00 -4.41 -15.79
C THR A 96 12.94 -5.17 -16.71
N ARG A 97 13.44 -6.35 -16.31
CA ARG A 97 14.30 -7.16 -17.18
C ARG A 97 13.58 -7.62 -18.43
N ILE A 98 12.32 -8.02 -18.33
CA ILE A 98 11.49 -8.37 -19.50
C ILE A 98 11.34 -7.17 -20.44
N GLU A 99 11.08 -5.98 -19.90
CA GLU A 99 10.95 -4.76 -20.71
C GLU A 99 12.28 -4.35 -21.38
N ASP A 100 13.42 -4.52 -20.70
CA ASP A 100 14.74 -4.26 -21.29
C ASP A 100 15.00 -5.16 -22.50
N ILE A 101 14.72 -6.46 -22.36
CA ILE A 101 14.89 -7.44 -23.44
C ILE A 101 13.90 -7.13 -24.58
N TYR A 102 12.69 -6.69 -24.25
CA TYR A 102 11.65 -6.36 -25.23
C TYR A 102 11.90 -5.03 -25.96
N LEU A 103 12.70 -4.11 -25.41
CA LEU A 103 12.86 -2.75 -25.89
C LEU A 103 13.21 -2.64 -27.39
N PRO A 104 14.12 -3.47 -27.97
CA PRO A 104 14.44 -3.43 -29.40
C PRO A 104 13.27 -3.84 -30.30
N TYR A 105 12.36 -4.68 -29.80
CA TYR A 105 11.25 -5.30 -30.56
C TYR A 105 9.92 -4.57 -30.36
N ARG A 106 9.88 -3.61 -29.43
CA ARG A 106 8.67 -2.84 -29.16
C ARG A 106 8.32 -2.00 -30.40
N PRO A 107 7.06 -1.98 -30.87
CA PRO A 107 6.64 -1.07 -31.93
C PRO A 107 6.95 0.39 -31.57
N LYS A 108 7.75 1.07 -32.40
CA LYS A 108 8.17 2.46 -32.16
C LYS A 108 7.43 3.42 -33.07
N ARG A 109 7.14 4.63 -32.57
CA ARG A 109 6.80 5.77 -33.43
C ARG A 109 8.01 6.09 -34.31
N THR A 110 7.81 6.74 -35.46
CA THR A 110 8.90 7.23 -36.32
C THR A 110 9.89 8.03 -35.48
N THR A 111 11.12 7.52 -35.34
CA THR A 111 12.23 8.17 -34.62
C THR A 111 13.27 8.65 -35.61
N LYS A 112 14.15 9.56 -35.20
CA LYS A 112 15.27 9.98 -36.06
C LYS A 112 16.16 8.80 -36.46
N ALA A 113 16.31 7.81 -35.60
CA ALA A 113 17.06 6.59 -35.89
C ALA A 113 16.33 5.68 -36.88
N SER A 114 15.00 5.51 -36.78
CA SER A 114 14.25 4.72 -37.77
C SER A 114 14.27 5.39 -39.14
N VAL A 115 14.07 6.72 -39.21
CA VAL A 115 14.19 7.49 -40.46
C VAL A 115 15.59 7.33 -41.07
N ALA A 116 16.65 7.36 -40.25
CA ALA A 116 18.00 7.13 -40.72
C ALA A 116 18.24 5.68 -41.22
N ARG A 117 17.63 4.67 -40.59
CA ARG A 117 17.67 3.27 -41.07
C ARG A 117 16.96 3.14 -42.41
N ASP A 118 15.77 3.72 -42.54
CA ASP A 118 14.99 3.72 -43.79
C ASP A 118 15.73 4.44 -44.94
N ALA A 119 16.49 5.48 -44.60
CA ALA A 119 17.37 6.21 -45.53
C ALA A 119 18.67 5.44 -45.87
N GLY A 120 18.93 4.28 -45.24
CA GLY A 120 20.07 3.41 -45.54
C GLY A 120 21.36 3.77 -44.81
N LEU A 121 21.30 4.47 -43.67
CA LEU A 121 22.49 4.89 -42.90
C LEU A 121 23.00 3.84 -41.89
N GLU A 122 22.32 2.71 -41.71
CA GLU A 122 22.74 1.67 -40.77
C GLU A 122 24.10 1.04 -41.10
N PRO A 123 24.46 0.76 -42.38
CA PRO A 123 25.79 0.30 -42.74
C PRO A 123 26.89 1.30 -42.35
N LEU A 124 26.66 2.62 -42.49
CA LEU A 124 27.60 3.66 -42.08
C LEU A 124 27.84 3.62 -40.56
N ALA A 125 26.76 3.57 -39.78
CA ALA A 125 26.82 3.48 -38.32
C ALA A 125 27.62 2.25 -37.85
N MET A 126 27.32 1.07 -38.40
CA MET A 126 27.99 -0.18 -38.01
C MET A 126 29.44 -0.24 -38.46
N ALA A 127 29.77 0.32 -39.64
CA ALA A 127 31.15 0.38 -40.13
C ALA A 127 32.04 1.23 -39.22
N LEU A 128 31.57 2.42 -38.82
CA LEU A 128 32.31 3.30 -37.91
C LEU A 128 32.52 2.69 -36.52
N LEU A 129 31.55 1.93 -36.02
CA LEU A 129 31.70 1.21 -34.75
C LEU A 129 32.70 0.05 -34.87
N LYS A 130 32.65 -0.70 -35.97
CA LYS A 130 33.48 -1.89 -36.20
C LYS A 130 34.94 -1.56 -36.48
N ASP A 131 35.21 -0.50 -37.24
CA ASP A 131 36.55 -0.09 -37.64
C ASP A 131 36.78 1.43 -37.41
N PRO A 132 37.19 1.83 -36.20
CA PRO A 132 37.44 3.23 -35.87
C PRO A 132 38.66 3.84 -36.57
N THR A 133 39.41 3.08 -37.38
CA THR A 133 40.53 3.61 -38.17
C THR A 133 40.07 4.44 -39.37
N GLN A 134 38.81 4.26 -39.78
CA GLN A 134 38.21 4.99 -40.90
C GLN A 134 37.83 6.43 -40.47
N SER A 135 38.01 7.39 -41.38
CA SER A 135 37.52 8.76 -41.17
C SER A 135 35.99 8.79 -41.33
N PRO A 136 35.23 9.23 -40.31
CA PRO A 136 33.78 9.38 -40.41
C PRO A 136 33.35 10.23 -41.60
N GLU A 137 34.04 11.35 -41.82
CA GLU A 137 33.72 12.31 -42.89
C GLU A 137 33.90 11.67 -44.26
N GLN A 138 34.99 10.93 -44.48
CA GLN A 138 35.28 10.27 -45.75
C GLN A 138 34.27 9.13 -46.04
N LEU A 139 33.99 8.31 -45.03
CA LEU A 139 33.07 7.19 -45.17
C LEU A 139 31.63 7.65 -45.41
N ALA A 140 31.23 8.77 -44.80
CA ALA A 140 29.88 9.31 -44.94
C ALA A 140 29.60 9.94 -46.32
N VAL A 141 30.61 10.27 -47.14
CA VAL A 141 30.43 10.85 -48.49
C VAL A 141 29.55 9.97 -49.37
N SER A 142 29.75 8.64 -49.34
CA SER A 142 28.98 7.71 -50.18
C SER A 142 27.53 7.52 -49.73
N PHE A 143 27.15 8.09 -48.59
CA PHE A 143 25.81 8.00 -48.02
C PHE A 143 25.02 9.31 -48.19
N VAL A 144 25.61 10.37 -48.78
CA VAL A 144 24.90 11.61 -49.07
C VAL A 144 23.93 11.40 -50.22
N ASP A 145 22.64 11.56 -49.93
CA ASP A 145 21.54 11.38 -50.88
C ASP A 145 20.38 12.29 -50.48
N ALA A 146 20.27 13.44 -51.16
CA ALA A 146 19.21 14.41 -50.91
C ALA A 146 17.81 13.81 -51.17
N GLY A 147 17.68 12.83 -52.07
CA GLY A 147 16.42 12.13 -52.35
C GLY A 147 15.94 11.27 -51.19
N LYS A 148 16.84 10.85 -50.30
CA LYS A 148 16.54 10.16 -49.04
C LYS A 148 16.56 11.08 -47.82
N GLY A 149 16.63 12.40 -48.03
CA GLY A 149 16.66 13.41 -46.96
C GLY A 149 18.03 13.59 -46.30
N ILE A 150 19.12 13.11 -46.92
CA ILE A 150 20.49 13.22 -46.41
C ILE A 150 21.21 14.32 -47.21
N ALA A 151 21.10 15.56 -46.73
CA ALA A 151 21.54 16.74 -47.48
C ALA A 151 23.07 16.87 -47.61
N ASP A 152 23.82 16.42 -46.61
CA ASP A 152 25.28 16.54 -46.56
C ASP A 152 25.90 15.47 -45.65
N VAL A 153 27.24 15.47 -45.57
CA VAL A 153 28.04 14.56 -44.73
C VAL A 153 27.66 14.68 -43.25
N ALA A 154 27.33 15.89 -42.78
CA ALA A 154 26.96 16.12 -41.39
C ALA A 154 25.61 15.47 -41.06
N ALA A 155 24.63 15.57 -41.96
CA ALA A 155 23.34 14.90 -41.85
C ALA A 155 23.49 13.37 -41.85
N ALA A 156 24.37 12.83 -42.70
CA ALA A 156 24.67 11.39 -42.73
C ALA A 156 25.27 10.91 -41.39
N LEU A 157 26.24 11.65 -40.84
CA LEU A 157 26.87 11.34 -39.56
C LEU A 157 25.93 11.51 -38.37
N GLU A 158 25.04 12.49 -38.38
CA GLU A 158 24.03 12.65 -37.32
C GLU A 158 22.97 11.54 -37.38
N GLY A 159 22.53 11.14 -38.58
CA GLY A 159 21.67 9.98 -38.77
C GLY A 159 22.32 8.68 -38.28
N ALA A 160 23.59 8.44 -38.63
CA ALA A 160 24.37 7.32 -38.14
C ALA A 160 24.54 7.35 -36.61
N ARG A 161 24.73 8.54 -36.02
CA ARG A 161 24.79 8.73 -34.56
C ARG A 161 23.47 8.36 -33.89
N HIS A 162 22.33 8.72 -34.47
CA HIS A 162 21.03 8.33 -33.95
C HIS A 162 20.85 6.81 -33.96
N ILE A 163 21.28 6.13 -35.03
CA ILE A 163 21.25 4.66 -35.11
C ILE A 163 22.16 4.04 -34.04
N LEU A 164 23.42 4.46 -33.92
CA LEU A 164 24.29 3.96 -32.86
C LEU A 164 23.73 4.28 -31.47
N SER A 165 23.16 5.47 -31.28
CA SER A 165 22.55 5.82 -30.00
C SER A 165 21.38 4.91 -29.64
N ASP A 166 20.59 4.41 -30.59
CA ASP A 166 19.59 3.35 -30.34
C ASP A 166 20.30 2.06 -29.90
N VAL A 167 21.25 1.56 -30.70
CA VAL A 167 21.96 0.28 -30.46
C VAL A 167 22.63 0.27 -29.08
N LEU A 168 23.35 1.33 -28.73
CA LEU A 168 24.02 1.45 -27.44
C LEU A 168 23.02 1.55 -26.27
N SER A 169 21.88 2.20 -26.47
CA SER A 169 20.89 2.43 -25.39
C SER A 169 19.91 1.28 -25.16
N GLU A 170 19.82 0.36 -26.13
CA GLU A 170 18.84 -0.73 -26.12
C GLU A 170 19.50 -2.10 -25.86
N ASP A 171 20.82 -2.14 -25.65
CA ASP A 171 21.49 -3.35 -25.17
C ASP A 171 21.07 -3.66 -23.73
N ALA A 172 20.26 -4.70 -23.57
CA ALA A 172 19.68 -5.07 -22.28
C ALA A 172 20.75 -5.42 -21.22
N THR A 173 21.92 -5.95 -21.64
CA THR A 173 22.99 -6.33 -20.71
C THR A 173 23.69 -5.09 -20.15
N LEU A 174 24.01 -4.13 -21.00
CA LEU A 174 24.60 -2.85 -20.62
C LEU A 174 23.63 -2.03 -19.76
N VAL A 175 22.37 -1.90 -20.19
CA VAL A 175 21.33 -1.17 -19.43
C VAL A 175 21.20 -1.74 -18.02
N GLY A 176 21.10 -3.07 -17.91
CA GLY A 176 21.07 -3.76 -16.61
C GLY A 176 22.31 -3.48 -15.76
N ARG A 177 23.51 -3.55 -16.34
CA ARG A 177 24.76 -3.29 -15.62
C ARG A 177 24.85 -1.86 -15.11
N ILE A 178 24.50 -0.86 -15.92
CA ILE A 178 24.53 0.55 -15.50
C ILE A 178 23.47 0.79 -14.43
N ARG A 179 22.26 0.23 -14.59
CA ARG A 179 21.17 0.33 -13.60
C ARG A 179 21.62 -0.16 -12.23
N GLU A 180 22.16 -1.37 -12.13
CA GLU A 180 22.57 -1.91 -10.83
C GLU A 180 23.76 -1.15 -10.25
N SER A 181 24.70 -0.69 -11.08
CA SER A 181 25.79 0.17 -10.64
C SER A 181 25.28 1.49 -10.02
N LEU A 182 24.32 2.15 -10.66
CA LEU A 182 23.70 3.36 -10.11
C LEU A 182 22.82 3.07 -8.89
N TRP A 183 22.18 1.91 -8.82
CA TRP A 183 21.42 1.52 -7.63
C TRP A 183 22.34 1.32 -6.42
N ASP A 184 23.47 0.64 -6.62
CA ASP A 184 24.40 0.29 -5.54
C ASP A 184 25.34 1.45 -5.13
N GLU A 185 25.87 2.19 -6.09
CA GLU A 185 26.85 3.27 -5.88
C GLU A 185 26.32 4.67 -6.25
N GLY A 186 25.02 4.82 -6.55
CA GLY A 186 24.43 6.12 -6.86
C GLY A 186 24.07 6.94 -5.63
N VAL A 187 24.23 8.25 -5.76
CA VAL A 187 23.87 9.26 -4.76
C VAL A 187 22.69 10.05 -5.28
N TYR A 188 21.59 10.00 -4.53
CA TYR A 188 20.40 10.78 -4.81
C TYR A 188 20.55 12.16 -4.16
N GLN A 189 20.37 13.20 -4.97
CA GLN A 189 20.62 14.58 -4.58
C GLN A 189 19.36 15.41 -4.68
N SER A 190 19.28 16.44 -3.84
CA SER A 190 18.26 17.47 -3.90
C SER A 190 18.87 18.86 -3.80
N ARG A 191 18.27 19.79 -4.56
CA ARG A 191 18.58 21.22 -4.57
C ARG A 191 17.29 22.03 -4.53
N VAL A 192 17.26 23.10 -3.75
CA VAL A 192 16.14 24.06 -3.78
C VAL A 192 16.07 24.74 -5.16
N VAL A 193 14.85 24.94 -5.66
CA VAL A 193 14.61 25.78 -6.82
C VAL A 193 14.83 27.23 -6.41
N LYS A 194 15.76 27.91 -7.10
CA LYS A 194 16.08 29.33 -6.86
C LYS A 194 14.81 30.18 -6.72
N GLY A 195 14.67 30.89 -5.61
CA GLY A 195 13.53 31.78 -5.31
C GLY A 195 12.38 31.12 -4.54
N LYS A 196 12.49 29.84 -4.18
CA LYS A 196 11.49 29.11 -3.38
C LYS A 196 11.92 28.77 -1.95
N GLU A 197 12.99 29.39 -1.46
CA GLU A 197 13.58 29.11 -0.16
C GLU A 197 12.61 29.41 0.99
N VAL A 198 11.87 30.52 0.91
CA VAL A 198 10.89 30.92 1.94
C VAL A 198 9.60 30.08 1.86
N GLU A 199 9.09 29.83 0.64
CA GLU A 199 7.92 28.96 0.42
C GLU A 199 8.20 27.52 0.90
N GLY A 200 9.43 27.07 0.70
CA GLY A 200 9.90 25.72 0.96
C GLY A 200 10.49 25.47 2.33
N GLU A 201 10.30 26.35 3.32
CA GLU A 201 10.94 26.24 4.66
C GLU A 201 10.77 24.85 5.30
N LYS A 202 9.62 24.19 5.08
CA LYS A 202 9.34 22.81 5.53
C LYS A 202 10.25 21.74 4.93
N PHE A 203 10.98 22.05 3.87
CA PHE A 203 11.93 21.19 3.17
C PHE A 203 13.38 21.67 3.30
N ALA A 204 13.67 22.57 4.27
CA ALA A 204 15.01 23.15 4.44
C ALA A 204 16.11 22.09 4.56
N ASP A 205 15.85 20.98 5.27
CA ASP A 205 16.76 19.83 5.39
C ASP A 205 17.13 19.18 4.04
N TYR A 206 16.37 19.46 2.98
CA TYR A 206 16.52 18.91 1.65
C TYR A 206 16.97 19.94 0.59
N PHE A 207 17.29 21.18 0.99
CA PHE A 207 17.72 22.24 0.07
C PHE A 207 19.12 22.02 -0.51
N ASP A 208 20.01 21.40 0.26
CA ASP A 208 21.29 20.86 -0.19
C ASP A 208 21.49 19.49 0.44
N PHE A 209 20.99 18.46 -0.25
CA PHE A 209 20.97 17.10 0.26
C PHE A 209 21.61 16.14 -0.73
N ALA A 210 22.37 15.18 -0.23
CA ALA A 210 22.96 14.09 -0.99
C ALA A 210 23.13 12.85 -0.10
N GLN A 211 22.56 11.70 -0.49
CA GLN A 211 22.74 10.43 0.22
C GLN A 211 22.76 9.24 -0.75
N PRO A 212 23.42 8.12 -0.40
CA PRO A 212 23.37 6.89 -1.17
C PRO A 212 21.94 6.43 -1.40
N MET A 213 21.56 6.22 -2.66
CA MET A 213 20.18 5.94 -3.08
C MET A 213 19.60 4.70 -2.38
N LYS A 214 20.38 3.62 -2.32
CA LYS A 214 19.98 2.34 -1.70
C LYS A 214 19.69 2.45 -0.21
N GLN A 215 20.30 3.42 0.47
CA GLN A 215 20.22 3.61 1.94
C GLN A 215 19.16 4.63 2.36
N LEU A 216 18.46 5.27 1.41
CA LEU A 216 17.44 6.26 1.73
C LEU A 216 16.27 5.62 2.49
N PRO A 217 15.92 6.14 3.68
CA PRO A 217 14.73 5.69 4.40
C PRO A 217 13.46 6.22 3.73
N SER A 218 12.36 5.45 3.86
CA SER A 218 11.08 5.73 3.21
C SER A 218 10.58 7.17 3.42
N HIS A 219 10.57 7.67 4.66
CA HIS A 219 10.08 9.02 4.97
C HIS A 219 10.86 10.13 4.25
N ARG A 220 12.18 9.97 4.02
CA ARG A 220 12.98 10.95 3.27
C ARG A 220 12.66 10.90 1.78
N VAL A 221 12.47 9.70 1.22
CA VAL A 221 12.06 9.53 -0.18
C VAL A 221 10.73 10.26 -0.41
N LEU A 222 9.73 10.03 0.46
CA LEU A 222 8.43 10.69 0.35
C LEU A 222 8.53 12.22 0.49
N ALA A 223 9.33 12.72 1.43
CA ALA A 223 9.55 14.15 1.59
C ALA A 223 10.21 14.79 0.35
N LEU A 224 11.24 14.15 -0.22
CA LEU A 224 11.92 14.59 -1.43
C LEU A 224 10.97 14.64 -2.63
N LEU A 225 10.18 13.59 -2.83
CA LEU A 225 9.19 13.51 -3.91
C LEU A 225 8.09 14.56 -3.77
N ARG A 226 7.61 14.78 -2.55
CA ARG A 226 6.63 15.84 -2.26
C ARG A 226 7.20 17.23 -2.54
N GLY A 227 8.43 17.50 -2.12
CA GLY A 227 9.11 18.76 -2.42
C GLY A 227 9.29 18.97 -3.93
N LYS A 228 9.59 17.90 -4.68
CA LYS A 228 9.63 17.94 -6.16
C LYS A 228 8.25 18.20 -6.77
N ALA A 229 7.19 17.54 -6.28
CA ALA A 229 5.83 17.69 -6.80
C ALA A 229 5.28 19.11 -6.58
N LEU A 230 5.61 19.75 -5.45
CA LEU A 230 5.31 21.16 -5.18
C LEU A 230 6.23 22.14 -5.95
N GLY A 231 7.18 21.60 -6.71
CA GLY A 231 8.15 22.36 -7.50
C GLY A 231 9.13 23.16 -6.64
N ILE A 232 9.35 22.77 -5.38
CA ILE A 232 10.28 23.41 -4.44
C ILE A 232 11.69 22.82 -4.58
N LEU A 233 11.78 21.50 -4.84
CA LEU A 233 13.04 20.77 -4.97
C LEU A 233 13.27 20.27 -6.39
N ARG A 234 14.54 20.26 -6.81
CA ARG A 234 15.04 19.51 -7.98
C ARG A 234 15.79 18.29 -7.47
N LEU A 235 15.45 17.12 -8.01
CA LEU A 235 16.09 15.86 -7.67
C LEU A 235 17.00 15.41 -8.81
N GLY A 236 18.12 14.78 -8.46
CA GLY A 236 19.07 14.19 -9.41
C GLY A 236 19.70 12.92 -8.86
N LEU A 237 20.17 12.05 -9.74
CA LEU A 237 20.92 10.85 -9.40
C LEU A 237 22.26 10.90 -10.11
N GLU A 238 23.35 10.83 -9.35
CA GLU A 238 24.70 10.77 -9.90
C GLU A 238 25.45 9.58 -9.31
N HIS A 239 26.37 9.01 -10.08
CA HIS A 239 27.24 7.96 -9.57
C HIS A 239 28.23 8.54 -8.57
N THR A 240 28.53 7.87 -7.46
CA THR A 240 29.47 8.38 -6.43
C THR A 240 30.83 8.80 -7.03
N ARG A 241 31.30 8.05 -8.03
CA ARG A 241 32.56 8.31 -8.74
C ARG A 241 32.56 9.58 -9.60
N ASP A 242 31.39 10.11 -9.93
CA ASP A 242 31.22 11.31 -10.75
C ASP A 242 31.06 12.59 -9.91
N LEU A 243 31.05 12.47 -8.58
CA LEU A 243 30.89 13.60 -7.65
C LEU A 243 32.17 14.40 -7.42
N THR A 244 33.31 13.92 -7.91
CA THR A 244 34.60 14.62 -7.80
C THR A 244 34.81 15.56 -8.98
N SER A 245 35.45 16.71 -8.73
CA SER A 245 35.52 17.85 -9.65
C SER A 245 36.41 17.65 -10.90
N GLU A 246 36.97 16.46 -11.10
CA GLU A 246 38.01 16.19 -12.12
C GLU A 246 37.59 15.22 -13.24
N VAL A 247 36.33 14.76 -13.24
CA VAL A 247 35.88 13.70 -14.15
C VAL A 247 35.49 14.28 -15.53
N LYS A 248 36.40 14.20 -16.50
CA LYS A 248 36.13 14.59 -17.91
C LYS A 248 35.08 13.70 -18.60
N LYS A 249 34.93 12.45 -18.16
CA LYS A 249 34.05 11.41 -18.71
C LYS A 249 33.41 10.64 -17.57
N SER A 250 32.08 10.64 -17.49
CA SER A 250 31.37 9.97 -16.40
C SER A 250 31.69 8.47 -16.33
N PHE A 251 31.54 7.88 -15.15
CA PHE A 251 31.75 6.46 -14.93
C PHE A 251 30.81 5.63 -15.82
N CYS A 252 29.56 6.04 -15.96
CA CYS A 252 28.59 5.38 -16.84
C CYS A 252 28.98 5.49 -18.33
N GLU A 253 29.51 6.62 -18.79
CA GLU A 253 30.08 6.73 -20.16
C GLU A 253 31.25 5.76 -20.36
N SER A 254 32.05 5.51 -19.32
CA SER A 254 33.14 4.54 -19.35
C SER A 254 32.65 3.10 -19.42
N LEU A 255 31.52 2.78 -18.77
CA LEU A 255 30.87 1.47 -18.88
C LEU A 255 30.34 1.21 -20.31
N ILE A 256 29.67 2.19 -20.91
CA ILE A 256 29.20 2.10 -22.32
C ILE A 256 30.39 1.86 -23.25
N SER A 257 31.44 2.64 -23.07
CA SER A 257 32.65 2.55 -23.91
C SER A 257 33.34 1.20 -23.78
N SER A 258 33.44 0.67 -22.56
CA SER A 258 34.05 -0.64 -22.32
C SER A 258 33.22 -1.78 -22.91
N HIS A 259 31.88 -1.70 -22.80
CA HIS A 259 30.97 -2.73 -23.32
C HIS A 259 31.05 -2.85 -24.84
N PHE A 260 31.14 -1.71 -25.55
CA PHE A 260 31.23 -1.67 -27.01
C PHE A 260 32.66 -1.54 -27.56
N SER A 261 33.68 -1.72 -26.70
CA SER A 261 35.10 -1.61 -27.06
C SER A 261 35.49 -0.26 -27.72
N ILE A 262 34.80 0.82 -27.38
CA ILE A 262 35.07 2.18 -27.86
C ILE A 262 36.20 2.78 -26.99
N ARG A 263 37.42 2.82 -27.54
CA ARG A 263 38.61 3.33 -26.85
C ARG A 263 39.15 4.55 -27.60
N ASP A 264 39.68 5.52 -26.88
CA ASP A 264 40.42 6.62 -27.49
C ASP A 264 41.88 6.18 -27.69
N GLN A 265 42.25 5.92 -28.93
CA GLN A 265 43.60 5.55 -29.36
C GLN A 265 44.16 6.55 -30.37
N GLY A 266 43.52 7.73 -30.51
CA GLY A 266 43.88 8.73 -31.50
C GLY A 266 43.52 8.35 -32.94
N ARG A 267 42.61 7.40 -33.15
CA ARG A 267 42.17 7.00 -34.50
C ARG A 267 41.14 8.01 -35.05
N PRO A 268 41.01 8.15 -36.38
CA PRO A 268 40.10 9.13 -36.99
C PRO A 268 38.64 9.03 -36.53
N GLY A 269 38.12 7.82 -36.28
CA GLY A 269 36.76 7.61 -35.80
C GLY A 269 36.54 7.80 -34.30
N ASP A 270 37.61 7.81 -33.49
CA ASP A 270 37.50 7.83 -32.03
C ASP A 270 36.75 9.07 -31.50
N PRO A 271 37.03 10.32 -31.96
CA PRO A 271 36.31 11.49 -31.46
C PRO A 271 34.80 11.43 -31.70
N TRP A 272 34.38 10.96 -32.88
CA TRP A 272 32.97 10.83 -33.22
C TRP A 272 32.26 9.74 -32.39
N LEU A 273 32.95 8.62 -32.11
CA LEU A 273 32.43 7.55 -31.25
C LEU A 273 32.33 7.99 -29.78
N GLN A 274 33.34 8.70 -29.26
CA GLN A 274 33.30 9.25 -27.88
C GLN A 274 32.14 10.24 -27.73
N GLU A 275 31.93 11.11 -28.72
CA GLU A 275 30.79 12.03 -28.72
C GLU A 275 29.45 11.28 -28.78
N THR A 276 29.39 10.21 -29.58
CA THR A 276 28.20 9.35 -29.67
C THR A 276 27.88 8.69 -28.33
N VAL A 277 28.90 8.20 -27.60
CA VAL A 277 28.73 7.67 -26.23
C VAL A 277 28.19 8.74 -25.28
N ARG A 278 28.81 9.92 -25.29
CA ARG A 278 28.40 11.06 -24.44
C ARG A 278 26.95 11.46 -24.70
N HIS A 279 26.58 11.56 -25.98
CA HIS A 279 25.23 11.89 -26.41
C HIS A 279 24.23 10.80 -25.98
N THR A 280 24.57 9.53 -26.20
CA THR A 280 23.74 8.38 -25.80
C THR A 280 23.49 8.38 -24.29
N TRP A 281 24.54 8.57 -23.48
CA TRP A 281 24.41 8.64 -22.03
C TRP A 281 23.48 9.78 -21.60
N ARG A 282 23.79 11.01 -22.00
CA ARG A 282 23.09 12.21 -21.50
C ARG A 282 21.68 12.37 -22.02
N LYS A 283 21.39 11.94 -23.25
CA LYS A 283 20.10 12.19 -23.91
C LYS A 283 19.17 10.99 -23.89
N LYS A 284 19.66 9.77 -23.65
CA LYS A 284 18.83 8.55 -23.62
C LYS A 284 18.96 7.76 -22.33
N LEU A 285 20.14 7.21 -22.06
CA LEU A 285 20.32 6.26 -20.96
C LEU A 285 20.09 6.90 -19.58
N LYS A 286 20.73 8.04 -19.29
CA LYS A 286 20.57 8.71 -17.99
C LYS A 286 19.13 9.11 -17.70
N PRO A 287 18.38 9.82 -18.58
CA PRO A 287 16.98 10.14 -18.31
C PRO A 287 16.10 8.89 -18.10
N HIS A 288 16.35 7.82 -18.86
CA HIS A 288 15.61 6.57 -18.72
C HIS A 288 15.91 5.89 -17.37
N LEU A 289 17.18 5.76 -17.01
CA LEU A 289 17.62 5.14 -15.76
C LEU A 289 17.27 5.98 -14.54
N ASP A 290 17.33 7.31 -14.60
CA ASP A 290 16.88 8.20 -13.53
C ASP A 290 15.38 7.96 -13.24
N THR A 291 14.57 7.78 -14.28
CA THR A 291 13.14 7.49 -14.14
C THR A 291 12.91 6.12 -13.53
N ASP A 292 13.59 5.09 -14.07
CA ASP A 292 13.43 3.70 -13.64
C ASP A 292 13.91 3.48 -12.20
N LEU A 293 15.08 3.99 -11.85
CA LEU A 293 15.62 3.92 -10.51
C LEU A 293 14.81 4.75 -9.51
N THR A 294 14.33 5.93 -9.90
CA THR A 294 13.41 6.70 -9.04
C THR A 294 12.15 5.90 -8.78
N LYS A 295 11.58 5.24 -9.80
CA LYS A 295 10.41 4.37 -9.62
C LYS A 295 10.71 3.21 -8.66
N ARG A 296 11.84 2.50 -8.82
CA ARG A 296 12.29 1.44 -7.90
C ARG A 296 12.46 1.95 -6.47
N LEU A 297 13.00 3.16 -6.30
CA LEU A 297 13.16 3.80 -4.99
C LEU A 297 11.80 4.14 -4.36
N VAL A 298 10.86 4.68 -5.15
CA VAL A 298 9.49 4.96 -4.71
C VAL A 298 8.84 3.66 -4.25
N GLU A 299 8.81 2.62 -5.09
CA GLU A 299 8.19 1.32 -4.76
C GLU A 299 8.75 0.75 -3.44
N LYS A 300 10.07 0.78 -3.26
CA LYS A 300 10.71 0.37 -2.01
C LYS A 300 10.25 1.21 -0.81
N ALA A 301 10.16 2.53 -0.97
CA ALA A 301 9.70 3.43 0.08
C ALA A 301 8.21 3.22 0.41
N GLU A 302 7.37 3.00 -0.60
CA GLU A 302 5.94 2.74 -0.42
C GLU A 302 5.69 1.44 0.34
N ILE A 303 6.39 0.35 0.00
CA ILE A 303 6.27 -0.93 0.71
C ILE A 303 6.55 -0.75 2.21
N GLU A 304 7.63 -0.06 2.56
CA GLU A 304 7.99 0.16 3.96
C GLU A 304 7.01 1.11 4.67
N ALA A 305 6.55 2.17 3.99
CA ALA A 305 5.55 3.08 4.56
C ALA A 305 4.23 2.36 4.83
N VAL A 306 3.75 1.58 3.86
CA VAL A 306 2.54 0.77 3.99
C VAL A 306 2.68 -0.23 5.14
N ARG A 307 3.84 -0.87 5.31
CA ARG A 307 4.07 -1.77 6.46
C ARG A 307 3.89 -1.06 7.80
N VAL A 308 4.46 0.14 7.97
CA VAL A 308 4.30 0.94 9.19
C VAL A 308 2.83 1.35 9.38
N PHE A 309 2.16 1.78 8.32
CA PHE A 309 0.76 2.19 8.37
C PHE A 309 -0.17 1.03 8.73
N SER A 310 0.09 -0.15 8.17
CA SER A 310 -0.64 -1.38 8.47
C SER A 310 -0.45 -1.80 9.93
N SER A 311 0.76 -1.66 10.49
CA SER A 311 1.01 -1.89 11.93
C SER A 311 0.22 -0.91 12.79
N ASN A 312 0.32 0.39 12.49
CA ASN A 312 -0.38 1.43 13.25
C ASN A 312 -1.90 1.27 13.19
N LEU A 313 -2.45 0.89 12.03
CA LEU A 313 -3.87 0.61 11.88
C LEU A 313 -4.28 -0.61 12.70
N ARG A 314 -3.49 -1.68 12.68
CA ARG A 314 -3.76 -2.89 13.47
C ARG A 314 -3.82 -2.57 14.96
N ASP A 315 -2.86 -1.81 15.47
CA ASP A 315 -2.80 -1.42 16.89
C ASP A 315 -4.01 -0.57 17.28
N LEU A 316 -4.46 0.31 16.38
CA LEU A 316 -5.63 1.14 16.59
C LEU A 316 -6.93 0.30 16.60
N LEU A 317 -7.08 -0.65 15.68
CA LEU A 317 -8.24 -1.53 15.58
C LEU A 317 -8.34 -2.52 16.74
N LEU A 318 -7.21 -3.04 17.21
CA LEU A 318 -7.14 -4.02 18.29
C LEU A 318 -6.89 -3.39 19.67
N SER A 319 -7.04 -2.07 19.76
CA SER A 319 -7.00 -1.36 21.04
C SER A 319 -8.07 -1.94 21.99
N PRO A 320 -7.75 -2.15 23.29
CA PRO A 320 -8.69 -2.74 24.22
C PRO A 320 -10.00 -1.95 24.31
N PRO A 321 -11.17 -2.59 24.13
CA PRO A 321 -12.46 -1.93 24.27
C PRO A 321 -12.75 -1.63 25.75
N ALA A 322 -13.31 -0.46 26.04
CA ALA A 322 -13.82 -0.16 27.38
C ALA A 322 -15.11 -0.93 27.71
N GLY A 323 -15.82 -1.41 26.67
CA GLY A 323 -17.04 -2.21 26.80
C GLY A 323 -18.30 -1.37 26.99
N MET A 324 -19.35 -2.03 27.48
CA MET A 324 -20.71 -1.49 27.62
C MET A 324 -20.83 -0.57 28.85
N VAL A 325 -20.20 0.61 28.76
CA VAL A 325 -20.24 1.66 29.81
C VAL A 325 -20.68 3.00 29.22
N PRO A 326 -21.37 3.88 29.96
CA PRO A 326 -21.72 5.21 29.45
C PRO A 326 -20.49 6.09 29.28
N VAL A 327 -20.34 6.70 28.10
CA VAL A 327 -19.16 7.51 27.71
C VAL A 327 -19.57 8.90 27.26
N MET A 328 -18.80 9.91 27.66
CA MET A 328 -18.87 11.24 27.04
C MET A 328 -17.68 11.43 26.10
N GLY A 329 -17.93 11.63 24.81
CA GLY A 329 -16.93 12.03 23.84
C GLY A 329 -16.78 13.54 23.77
N LEU A 330 -15.55 14.02 23.83
CA LEU A 330 -15.14 15.41 23.65
C LEU A 330 -14.24 15.50 22.42
N ASP A 331 -14.70 16.21 21.41
CA ASP A 331 -13.92 16.58 20.21
C ASP A 331 -13.34 17.99 20.39
N PRO A 332 -12.04 18.12 20.74
CA PRO A 332 -11.43 19.38 21.10
C PRO A 332 -11.46 20.42 19.98
N GLY A 333 -11.51 21.69 20.35
CA GLY A 333 -11.45 22.79 19.41
C GLY A 333 -11.28 24.13 20.11
N LEU A 334 -10.62 25.06 19.44
CA LEU A 334 -10.43 26.43 19.93
C LEU A 334 -11.65 27.29 19.55
N ARG A 335 -11.58 27.96 18.38
CA ARG A 335 -12.59 28.90 17.90
C ARG A 335 -13.98 28.30 17.75
N THR A 336 -14.09 27.06 17.31
CA THR A 336 -15.37 26.36 17.10
C THR A 336 -15.88 25.64 18.35
N GLY A 337 -15.16 25.75 19.47
CA GLY A 337 -15.48 25.06 20.71
C GLY A 337 -15.17 23.56 20.71
N VAL A 338 -15.37 22.95 21.87
CA VAL A 338 -15.27 21.51 22.11
C VAL A 338 -16.65 20.90 21.91
N LYS A 339 -16.80 19.99 20.95
CA LYS A 339 -18.08 19.31 20.71
C LYS A 339 -18.19 18.15 21.68
N ALA A 340 -19.36 17.98 22.26
CA ALA A 340 -19.63 16.96 23.27
C ALA A 340 -20.77 16.05 22.82
N ALA A 341 -20.62 14.75 23.05
CA ALA A 341 -21.66 13.75 22.85
C ALA A 341 -21.64 12.73 23.99
N VAL A 342 -22.79 12.47 24.60
CA VAL A 342 -22.96 11.43 25.62
C VAL A 342 -23.63 10.23 24.97
N VAL A 343 -23.01 9.06 25.09
CA VAL A 343 -23.55 7.77 24.68
C VAL A 343 -23.82 6.88 25.90
N ASP A 344 -24.88 6.09 25.83
CA ASP A 344 -25.17 5.06 26.85
C ASP A 344 -24.35 3.78 26.63
N GLU A 345 -24.59 2.74 27.43
CA GLU A 345 -23.84 1.47 27.38
C GLU A 345 -23.89 0.79 26.00
N THR A 346 -24.92 1.09 25.21
CA THR A 346 -25.13 0.51 23.87
C THR A 346 -24.55 1.36 22.75
N GLY A 347 -23.96 2.52 23.08
CA GLY A 347 -23.47 3.49 22.10
C GLY A 347 -24.57 4.38 21.51
N LYS A 348 -25.80 4.34 22.05
CA LYS A 348 -26.88 5.23 21.63
C LYS A 348 -26.66 6.63 22.19
N ILE A 349 -26.78 7.63 21.32
CA ILE A 349 -26.58 9.03 21.68
C ILE A 349 -27.73 9.52 22.55
N ARG A 350 -27.41 10.06 23.72
CA ARG A 350 -28.36 10.58 24.73
C ARG A 350 -28.43 12.09 24.72
N LYS A 351 -27.30 12.75 24.53
CA LYS A 351 -27.20 14.22 24.53
C LYS A 351 -25.99 14.66 23.73
N THR A 352 -26.13 15.79 23.05
CA THR A 352 -25.03 16.49 22.38
C THR A 352 -25.02 17.96 22.81
N GLY A 353 -23.89 18.64 22.59
CA GLY A 353 -23.72 20.06 22.85
C GLY A 353 -22.35 20.57 22.40
N THR A 354 -22.15 21.88 22.50
CA THR A 354 -20.88 22.53 22.18
C THR A 354 -20.46 23.41 23.35
N LEU A 355 -19.28 23.15 23.88
CA LEU A 355 -18.66 23.84 25.00
C LEU A 355 -17.62 24.83 24.48
N TYR A 356 -17.40 25.93 25.19
CA TYR A 356 -16.44 26.96 24.77
C TYR A 356 -15.37 27.27 25.85
N PRO A 357 -14.63 26.25 26.35
CA PRO A 357 -13.66 26.44 27.43
C PRO A 357 -12.43 27.27 27.02
N HIS A 358 -12.06 27.25 25.75
CA HIS A 358 -10.78 27.74 25.22
C HIS A 358 -10.91 29.11 24.53
N PRO A 359 -9.80 29.77 24.14
CA PRO A 359 -9.85 30.96 23.31
C PRO A 359 -10.63 30.74 22.00
N PRO A 360 -11.40 31.76 21.55
CA PRO A 360 -11.47 33.13 22.05
C PRO A 360 -12.48 33.34 23.21
N HIS A 361 -13.29 32.34 23.55
CA HIS A 361 -14.42 32.51 24.47
C HIS A 361 -14.06 32.36 25.94
N ASN A 362 -13.06 31.53 26.26
CA ASN A 362 -12.47 31.36 27.60
C ASN A 362 -13.50 31.02 28.70
N ARG A 363 -14.55 30.24 28.40
CA ARG A 363 -15.62 29.88 29.36
C ARG A 363 -15.30 28.61 30.15
N TRP A 364 -14.12 28.57 30.78
CA TRP A 364 -13.59 27.37 31.46
C TRP A 364 -14.54 26.80 32.51
N GLN A 365 -14.97 27.62 33.49
CA GLN A 365 -15.82 27.17 34.59
C GLN A 365 -17.22 26.75 34.15
N ALA A 366 -17.78 27.43 33.13
CA ALA A 366 -19.07 27.06 32.56
C ALA A 366 -19.00 25.67 31.90
N ALA A 367 -17.94 25.41 31.13
CA ALA A 367 -17.71 24.10 30.52
C ALA A 367 -17.54 23.00 31.57
N LYS A 368 -16.78 23.24 32.67
CA LYS A 368 -16.66 22.27 33.78
C LYS A 368 -18.02 21.93 34.38
N LYS A 369 -18.84 22.95 34.65
CA LYS A 369 -20.18 22.77 35.22
C LYS A 369 -21.10 21.97 34.29
N GLU A 370 -21.05 22.24 32.99
CA GLU A 370 -21.86 21.54 32.00
C GLU A 370 -21.43 20.07 31.86
N ILE A 371 -20.12 19.79 31.78
CA ILE A 371 -19.59 18.41 31.79
C ILE A 371 -20.02 17.68 33.05
N ALA A 372 -19.92 18.32 34.23
CA ALA A 372 -20.34 17.71 35.49
C ALA A 372 -21.84 17.36 35.49
N THR A 373 -22.67 18.29 35.03
CA THR A 373 -24.14 18.10 34.94
C THR A 373 -24.48 16.92 34.03
N LEU A 374 -23.83 16.83 32.87
CA LEU A 374 -24.03 15.74 31.94
C LEU A 374 -23.52 14.42 32.51
N ALA A 375 -22.38 14.43 33.20
CA ALA A 375 -21.82 13.22 33.82
C ALA A 375 -22.74 12.65 34.89
N GLU A 376 -23.29 13.49 35.77
CA GLU A 376 -24.26 13.06 36.79
C GLU A 376 -25.55 12.54 36.18
N LYS A 377 -26.12 13.31 35.25
CA LYS A 377 -27.44 13.00 34.67
C LYS A 377 -27.46 11.68 33.90
N TYR A 378 -26.36 11.34 33.23
CA TYR A 378 -26.27 10.17 32.36
C TYR A 378 -25.37 9.07 32.90
N GLY A 379 -24.88 9.19 34.15
CA GLY A 379 -24.04 8.18 34.77
C GLY A 379 -22.73 7.92 34.01
N VAL A 380 -22.13 8.97 33.44
CA VAL A 380 -20.90 8.86 32.64
C VAL A 380 -19.77 8.33 33.52
N GLN A 381 -19.12 7.27 33.07
CA GLN A 381 -17.96 6.69 33.76
C GLN A 381 -16.64 7.10 33.09
N LEU A 382 -16.65 7.21 31.75
CA LEU A 382 -15.48 7.54 30.95
C LEU A 382 -15.71 8.79 30.12
N VAL A 383 -14.66 9.60 29.98
CA VAL A 383 -14.63 10.77 29.10
C VAL A 383 -13.57 10.55 28.03
N ALA A 384 -14.00 10.27 26.81
CA ALA A 384 -13.13 10.11 25.64
C ALA A 384 -12.75 11.47 25.08
N ILE A 385 -11.45 11.75 24.92
CA ILE A 385 -10.93 13.06 24.49
C ILE A 385 -10.15 12.86 23.19
N GLY A 386 -10.59 13.47 22.09
CA GLY A 386 -9.86 13.45 20.82
C GLY A 386 -8.43 14.00 20.98
N ASN A 387 -7.48 13.44 20.25
CA ASN A 387 -6.06 13.81 20.34
C ASN A 387 -5.62 14.95 19.39
N GLY A 388 -6.56 15.68 18.81
CA GLY A 388 -6.29 16.80 17.89
C GLY A 388 -5.99 18.13 18.55
N THR A 389 -6.40 19.19 17.86
CA THR A 389 -6.11 20.57 18.25
C THR A 389 -6.81 20.92 19.56
N ALA A 390 -6.07 21.45 20.54
CA ALA A 390 -6.53 21.76 21.89
C ALA A 390 -6.87 20.54 22.78
N SER A 391 -6.38 19.35 22.41
CA SER A 391 -6.55 18.12 23.20
C SER A 391 -5.90 18.21 24.58
N ARG A 392 -4.70 18.80 24.68
CA ARG A 392 -3.98 19.00 25.95
C ARG A 392 -4.78 19.89 26.91
N GLU A 393 -5.30 21.00 26.42
CA GLU A 393 -6.12 21.94 27.18
C GLU A 393 -7.44 21.27 27.61
N THR A 394 -8.06 20.48 26.74
CA THR A 394 -9.30 19.74 27.06
C THR A 394 -9.04 18.60 28.07
N SER A 395 -7.91 17.92 27.98
CA SER A 395 -7.49 16.91 28.95
C SER A 395 -7.27 17.52 30.34
N ARG A 396 -6.67 18.72 30.39
CA ARG A 396 -6.54 19.50 31.63
C ARG A 396 -7.91 19.85 32.23
N LEU A 397 -8.88 20.27 31.41
CA LEU A 397 -10.25 20.58 31.85
C LEU A 397 -10.90 19.38 32.57
N VAL A 398 -10.79 18.19 31.99
CA VAL A 398 -11.37 16.95 32.56
C VAL A 398 -10.61 16.53 33.83
N THR A 399 -9.28 16.68 33.85
CA THR A 399 -8.45 16.35 35.03
C THR A 399 -8.76 17.26 36.21
N GLU A 400 -8.91 18.57 35.97
CA GLU A 400 -9.32 19.52 37.00
C GLU A 400 -10.76 19.25 37.47
N LEU A 401 -11.67 18.85 36.58
CA LEU A 401 -13.04 18.49 36.99
C LEU A 401 -13.04 17.24 37.88
N LYS A 402 -12.26 16.21 37.55
CA LYS A 402 -12.13 15.00 38.37
C LYS A 402 -11.60 15.32 39.77
N SER A 403 -10.70 16.30 39.88
CA SER A 403 -10.13 16.74 41.16
C SER A 403 -11.12 17.56 41.99
N ASP A 404 -11.87 18.47 41.34
CA ASP A 404 -12.88 19.29 42.01
C ASP A 404 -14.12 18.50 42.43
N ARG A 405 -14.45 17.43 41.70
CA ARG A 405 -15.66 16.61 41.88
C ARG A 405 -15.35 15.11 41.88
N PRO A 406 -14.60 14.59 42.87
CA PRO A 406 -14.21 13.17 42.92
C PRO A 406 -15.40 12.21 43.03
N GLU A 407 -16.55 12.67 43.53
CA GLU A 407 -17.79 11.91 43.63
C GLU A 407 -18.36 11.45 42.28
N LEU A 408 -18.00 12.14 41.18
CA LEU A 408 -18.42 11.76 39.82
C LEU A 408 -17.77 10.48 39.33
N LYS A 409 -16.63 10.08 39.91
CA LYS A 409 -15.84 8.88 39.54
C LYS A 409 -15.50 8.77 38.04
N ILE A 410 -15.46 9.90 37.33
CA ILE A 410 -15.10 9.94 35.91
C ILE A 410 -13.62 9.67 35.69
N THR A 411 -13.30 9.04 34.55
CA THR A 411 -11.92 8.87 34.07
C THR A 411 -11.78 9.40 32.65
N GLY A 412 -10.87 10.36 32.46
CA GLY A 412 -10.53 10.89 31.15
C GLY A 412 -9.54 9.99 30.42
N VAL A 413 -9.82 9.67 29.16
CA VAL A 413 -8.97 8.86 28.29
C VAL A 413 -8.78 9.58 26.97
N VAL A 414 -7.53 9.74 26.54
CA VAL A 414 -7.22 10.32 25.22
C VAL A 414 -7.39 9.22 24.16
N VAL A 415 -8.14 9.53 23.11
CA VAL A 415 -8.38 8.62 21.98
C VAL A 415 -7.97 9.28 20.67
N SER A 416 -7.55 8.46 19.70
CA SER A 416 -7.27 8.96 18.36
C SER A 416 -8.54 9.56 17.75
N GLU A 417 -8.45 10.74 17.16
CA GLU A 417 -9.52 11.31 16.33
C GLU A 417 -9.34 11.00 14.84
N ALA A 418 -8.34 10.18 14.49
CA ALA A 418 -8.04 9.83 13.10
C ALA A 418 -9.30 9.32 12.38
N GLY A 419 -9.63 9.97 11.25
CA GLY A 419 -10.82 9.64 10.46
C GLY A 419 -12.17 10.12 11.04
N ALA A 420 -12.23 10.70 12.24
CA ALA A 420 -13.51 11.15 12.83
C ALA A 420 -14.19 12.25 12.00
N SER A 421 -13.41 13.16 11.42
CA SER A 421 -13.91 14.18 10.47
C SER A 421 -14.42 13.54 9.18
N VAL A 422 -13.71 12.56 8.63
CA VAL A 422 -14.12 11.81 7.44
C VAL A 422 -15.41 11.03 7.69
N TYR A 423 -15.51 10.35 8.83
CA TYR A 423 -16.75 9.73 9.28
C TYR A 423 -17.89 10.75 9.34
N SER A 424 -17.69 11.88 10.03
CA SER A 424 -18.74 12.86 10.27
C SER A 424 -19.37 13.43 8.99
N ALA A 425 -18.56 13.57 7.94
CA ALA A 425 -18.95 14.05 6.62
C ALA A 425 -19.40 12.94 5.66
N SER A 426 -19.33 11.67 6.07
CA SER A 426 -19.68 10.53 5.22
C SER A 426 -21.20 10.40 5.01
N GLU A 427 -21.57 9.76 3.90
CA GLU A 427 -22.95 9.37 3.64
C GLU A 427 -23.47 8.39 4.70
N TYR A 428 -22.61 7.47 5.16
CA TYR A 428 -22.95 6.50 6.20
C TYR A 428 -23.35 7.20 7.51
N ALA A 429 -22.53 8.14 8.01
CA ALA A 429 -22.86 8.88 9.23
C ALA A 429 -24.12 9.75 9.07
N SER A 430 -24.39 10.26 7.86
CA SER A 430 -25.60 11.01 7.56
C SER A 430 -26.86 10.14 7.64
N LYS A 431 -26.77 8.85 7.25
CA LYS A 431 -27.85 7.86 7.42
C LYS A 431 -27.98 7.39 8.87
N GLU A 432 -26.86 7.20 9.56
CA GLU A 432 -26.82 6.73 10.95
C GLU A 432 -27.36 7.80 11.93
N LEU A 433 -27.03 9.07 11.69
CA LEU A 433 -27.29 10.20 12.58
C LEU A 433 -27.87 11.41 11.82
N PRO A 434 -29.07 11.28 11.23
CA PRO A 434 -29.63 12.30 10.33
C PRO A 434 -29.90 13.64 11.02
N GLU A 435 -30.33 13.60 12.28
CA GLU A 435 -30.72 14.78 13.07
C GLU A 435 -29.52 15.53 13.69
N LEU A 436 -28.30 15.01 13.55
CA LEU A 436 -27.10 15.63 14.11
C LEU A 436 -26.33 16.42 13.07
N ASP A 437 -25.92 17.63 13.46
CA ASP A 437 -24.95 18.43 12.73
C ASP A 437 -23.63 17.68 12.55
N VAL A 438 -22.96 17.93 11.42
CA VAL A 438 -21.68 17.28 11.04
C VAL A 438 -20.65 17.40 12.17
N SER A 439 -20.52 18.56 12.81
CA SER A 439 -19.51 18.78 13.85
C SER A 439 -19.76 17.93 15.11
N LEU A 440 -21.00 17.55 15.40
CA LEU A 440 -21.36 16.75 16.58
C LEU A 440 -21.22 15.24 16.35
N ARG A 441 -21.29 14.79 15.08
CA ARG A 441 -21.07 13.37 14.72
C ARG A 441 -19.65 12.92 15.05
N GLY A 442 -18.66 13.82 14.93
CA GLY A 442 -17.27 13.54 15.32
C GLY A 442 -17.15 13.21 16.81
N ALA A 443 -17.78 13.99 17.69
CA ALA A 443 -17.79 13.72 19.13
C ALA A 443 -18.47 12.39 19.48
N ALA A 444 -19.55 12.03 18.77
CA ALA A 444 -20.19 10.73 18.93
C ALA A 444 -19.27 9.57 18.53
N SER A 445 -18.51 9.73 17.44
CA SER A 445 -17.52 8.74 17.00
C SER A 445 -16.38 8.58 18.02
N ILE A 446 -15.89 9.68 18.59
CA ILE A 446 -14.88 9.67 19.67
C ILE A 446 -15.38 8.88 20.89
N ALA A 447 -16.65 9.08 21.30
CA ALA A 447 -17.24 8.36 22.42
C ALA A 447 -17.32 6.85 22.16
N ARG A 448 -17.87 6.46 20.99
CA ARG A 448 -18.07 5.06 20.58
C ARG A 448 -16.75 4.33 20.37
N ARG A 449 -15.74 5.01 19.87
CA ARG A 449 -14.39 4.45 19.69
C ARG A 449 -13.76 4.02 21.00
N LEU A 450 -14.05 4.70 22.11
CA LEU A 450 -13.57 4.25 23.43
C LEU A 450 -14.30 2.99 23.89
N GLN A 451 -15.61 2.87 23.61
CA GLN A 451 -16.40 1.68 23.94
C GLN A 451 -15.89 0.46 23.16
N ASP A 452 -15.75 0.60 21.85
CA ASP A 452 -15.26 -0.44 20.93
C ASP A 452 -14.54 0.20 19.73
N PRO A 453 -13.20 0.24 19.74
CA PRO A 453 -12.41 0.81 18.65
C PRO A 453 -12.70 0.13 17.31
N LEU A 454 -12.77 -1.21 17.30
CA LEU A 454 -12.95 -1.99 16.08
C LEU A 454 -14.31 -1.68 15.43
N ALA A 455 -15.39 -1.74 16.21
CA ALA A 455 -16.74 -1.53 15.69
C ALA A 455 -16.98 -0.10 15.17
N GLU A 456 -16.26 0.89 15.68
CA GLU A 456 -16.39 2.28 15.24
C GLU A 456 -15.46 2.61 14.06
N LEU A 457 -14.21 2.11 14.05
CA LEU A 457 -13.24 2.42 13.00
C LEU A 457 -13.57 1.76 11.65
N VAL A 458 -14.21 0.60 11.65
CA VAL A 458 -14.65 -0.08 10.41
C VAL A 458 -15.68 0.70 9.60
N LYS A 459 -16.34 1.70 10.22
CA LYS A 459 -17.28 2.62 9.54
C LYS A 459 -16.58 3.62 8.64
N ILE A 460 -15.24 3.68 8.70
CA ILE A 460 -14.41 4.63 7.97
C ILE A 460 -13.64 3.86 6.90
N ASP A 461 -13.51 4.46 5.72
CA ASP A 461 -12.60 3.95 4.70
C ASP A 461 -11.18 3.84 5.30
N PRO A 462 -10.55 2.66 5.31
CA PRO A 462 -9.29 2.43 6.01
C PRO A 462 -8.17 3.39 5.57
N LYS A 463 -8.12 3.75 4.28
CA LYS A 463 -7.12 4.72 3.76
C LYS A 463 -7.35 6.15 4.25
N SER A 464 -8.50 6.43 4.85
CA SER A 464 -8.86 7.73 5.41
C SER A 464 -8.64 7.80 6.93
N ILE A 465 -8.30 6.68 7.56
CA ILE A 465 -7.80 6.67 8.92
C ILE A 465 -6.33 7.10 8.85
N GLY A 466 -6.03 8.29 9.36
CA GLY A 466 -4.67 8.82 9.37
C GLY A 466 -3.76 8.00 10.29
N VAL A 467 -2.96 7.12 9.70
CA VAL A 467 -2.08 6.18 10.41
C VAL A 467 -0.58 6.46 10.18
N GLY A 468 -0.26 7.50 9.40
CA GLY A 468 1.10 8.02 9.34
C GLY A 468 1.28 9.26 8.47
N GLN A 469 2.49 9.82 8.50
CA GLN A 469 2.86 10.97 7.69
C GLN A 469 2.95 10.59 6.21
N TYR A 470 2.61 11.51 5.32
CA TYR A 470 2.67 11.33 3.86
C TYR A 470 1.78 10.20 3.30
N GLN A 471 0.79 9.72 4.07
CA GLN A 471 -0.15 8.68 3.63
C GLN A 471 -0.88 9.05 2.33
N HIS A 472 -1.20 10.34 2.14
CA HIS A 472 -1.84 10.85 0.93
C HIS A 472 -0.89 11.00 -0.27
N ASP A 473 0.42 10.89 -0.04
CA ASP A 473 1.45 11.00 -1.07
C ASP A 473 1.79 9.62 -1.71
N LEU A 474 1.21 8.51 -1.19
CA LEU A 474 1.38 7.15 -1.72
C LEU A 474 0.37 6.78 -2.81
N ALA A 475 0.71 5.77 -3.61
CA ALA A 475 -0.22 5.13 -4.55
C ALA A 475 -1.47 4.58 -3.84
N ALA A 476 -2.62 5.22 -4.09
CA ALA A 476 -3.88 4.97 -3.38
C ALA A 476 -4.37 3.52 -3.45
N GLN A 477 -4.10 2.80 -4.54
CA GLN A 477 -4.58 1.42 -4.73
C GLN A 477 -3.84 0.42 -3.85
N HIS A 478 -2.51 0.51 -3.79
CA HIS A 478 -1.71 -0.41 -2.98
C HIS A 478 -1.96 -0.19 -1.49
N LEU A 479 -2.01 1.08 -1.06
CA LEU A 479 -2.36 1.45 0.30
C LEU A 479 -3.75 0.92 0.70
N ALA A 480 -4.77 1.15 -0.14
CA ALA A 480 -6.14 0.70 0.14
C ALA A 480 -6.20 -0.82 0.35
N ARG A 481 -5.64 -1.60 -0.59
CA ARG A 481 -5.64 -3.08 -0.49
C ARG A 481 -4.94 -3.58 0.78
N SER A 482 -3.82 -2.97 1.17
CA SER A 482 -3.08 -3.39 2.36
C SER A 482 -3.87 -3.07 3.64
N LEU A 483 -4.42 -1.85 3.76
CA LEU A 483 -5.19 -1.45 4.94
C LEU A 483 -6.54 -2.18 5.03
N ASP A 484 -7.20 -2.45 3.90
CA ASP A 484 -8.40 -3.30 3.86
C ASP A 484 -8.09 -4.71 4.41
N GLY A 485 -6.92 -5.25 4.05
CA GLY A 485 -6.45 -6.51 4.59
C GLY A 485 -6.24 -6.50 6.10
N VAL A 486 -5.64 -5.44 6.64
CA VAL A 486 -5.48 -5.29 8.09
C VAL A 486 -6.84 -5.25 8.81
N VAL A 487 -7.81 -4.56 8.23
CA VAL A 487 -9.18 -4.50 8.79
C VAL A 487 -9.84 -5.87 8.75
N GLU A 488 -9.75 -6.58 7.62
CA GLU A 488 -10.26 -7.94 7.49
C GLU A 488 -9.63 -8.87 8.55
N ASP A 489 -8.31 -8.84 8.72
CA ASP A 489 -7.62 -9.66 9.73
C ASP A 489 -8.04 -9.31 11.16
N ALA A 490 -8.20 -8.03 11.48
CA ALA A 490 -8.64 -7.59 12.80
C ALA A 490 -10.07 -8.03 13.09
N VAL A 491 -11.00 -7.81 12.15
CA VAL A 491 -12.42 -8.17 12.30
C VAL A 491 -12.60 -9.68 12.43
N ASN A 492 -11.94 -10.46 11.58
CA ASN A 492 -12.06 -11.92 11.62
C ASN A 492 -11.26 -12.51 12.78
N GLY A 493 -10.15 -11.88 13.17
CA GLY A 493 -9.37 -12.18 14.35
C GLY A 493 -10.20 -12.10 15.63
N VAL A 494 -10.93 -10.99 15.81
CA VAL A 494 -11.84 -10.80 16.95
C VAL A 494 -13.10 -11.64 16.80
N GLY A 495 -13.69 -11.72 15.60
CA GLY A 495 -15.03 -12.28 15.33
C GLY A 495 -16.15 -11.29 15.64
N VAL A 496 -17.33 -11.51 15.07
CA VAL A 496 -18.42 -10.51 15.06
C VAL A 496 -19.71 -11.11 15.58
N ASP A 497 -20.36 -10.47 16.56
CA ASP A 497 -21.71 -10.87 16.96
C ASP A 497 -22.73 -10.41 15.91
N VAL A 498 -23.34 -11.38 15.22
CA VAL A 498 -24.23 -11.11 14.08
C VAL A 498 -25.52 -10.39 14.49
N ASN A 499 -25.92 -10.48 15.75
CA ASN A 499 -27.16 -9.87 16.23
C ASN A 499 -27.01 -8.39 16.60
N THR A 500 -25.77 -7.93 16.83
CA THR A 500 -25.49 -6.56 17.27
C THR A 500 -24.64 -5.76 16.28
N ALA A 501 -23.84 -6.45 15.45
CA ALA A 501 -22.92 -5.80 14.51
C ALA A 501 -23.61 -4.88 13.51
N SER A 502 -22.93 -3.79 13.15
CA SER A 502 -23.34 -2.89 12.07
C SER A 502 -23.07 -3.50 10.70
N ALA A 503 -23.73 -3.00 9.65
CA ALA A 503 -23.45 -3.43 8.27
C ALA A 503 -21.97 -3.23 7.88
N PRO A 504 -21.30 -2.08 8.18
CA PRO A 504 -19.87 -1.94 7.89
C PRO A 504 -18.98 -2.95 8.62
N LEU A 505 -19.33 -3.38 9.83
CA LEU A 505 -18.57 -4.41 10.53
C LEU A 505 -18.76 -5.80 9.88
N LEU A 506 -20.01 -6.13 9.52
CA LEU A 506 -20.33 -7.38 8.82
C LEU A 506 -19.69 -7.46 7.43
N GLU A 507 -19.60 -6.34 6.71
CA GLU A 507 -18.94 -6.29 5.40
C GLU A 507 -17.48 -6.77 5.43
N ARG A 508 -16.80 -6.60 6.57
CA ARG A 508 -15.40 -7.00 6.77
C ARG A 508 -15.23 -8.46 7.21
N VAL A 509 -16.32 -9.19 7.41
CA VAL A 509 -16.27 -10.62 7.73
C VAL A 509 -15.95 -11.42 6.48
N SER A 510 -15.08 -12.41 6.64
CA SER A 510 -14.67 -13.35 5.60
C SER A 510 -15.87 -13.88 4.80
N GLY A 511 -15.82 -13.74 3.47
CA GLY A 511 -16.86 -14.21 2.55
C GLY A 511 -18.09 -13.29 2.44
N LEU A 512 -18.19 -12.23 3.25
CA LEU A 512 -19.27 -11.24 3.15
C LEU A 512 -18.83 -10.04 2.29
N ASN A 513 -19.82 -9.22 1.93
CA ASN A 513 -19.66 -7.96 1.22
C ASN A 513 -20.77 -7.00 1.66
N ALA A 514 -20.74 -5.75 1.18
CA ALA A 514 -21.73 -4.73 1.52
C ALA A 514 -23.19 -5.20 1.35
N THR A 515 -23.49 -5.91 0.25
CA THR A 515 -24.86 -6.40 -0.01
C THR A 515 -25.29 -7.47 0.99
N LEU A 516 -24.43 -8.42 1.30
CA LEU A 516 -24.73 -9.48 2.27
C LEU A 516 -24.85 -8.93 3.68
N ALA A 517 -23.99 -7.97 4.05
CA ALA A 517 -24.06 -7.30 5.34
C ALA A 517 -25.42 -6.60 5.54
N GLU A 518 -25.87 -5.82 4.56
CA GLU A 518 -27.20 -5.18 4.60
C GLU A 518 -28.33 -6.22 4.64
N ASN A 519 -28.23 -7.31 3.87
CA ASN A 519 -29.23 -8.38 3.90
C ASN A 519 -29.33 -9.05 5.27
N ILE A 520 -28.21 -9.28 5.96
CA ILE A 520 -28.18 -9.84 7.32
C ILE A 520 -28.88 -8.89 8.30
N VAL A 521 -28.55 -7.59 8.26
CA VAL A 521 -29.17 -6.58 9.12
C VAL A 521 -30.67 -6.47 8.84
N ALA A 522 -31.07 -6.42 7.57
CA ALA A 522 -32.47 -6.38 7.16
C ALA A 522 -33.23 -7.64 7.61
N TRP A 523 -32.59 -8.81 7.52
CA TRP A 523 -33.18 -10.07 7.97
C TRP A 523 -33.43 -10.06 9.47
N ARG A 524 -32.45 -9.69 10.30
CA ARG A 524 -32.65 -9.67 11.77
C ARG A 524 -33.65 -8.60 12.22
N ASN A 525 -33.70 -7.46 11.53
CA ASN A 525 -34.68 -6.41 11.82
C ASN A 525 -36.11 -6.88 11.53
N LYS A 526 -36.29 -7.71 10.50
CA LYS A 526 -37.61 -8.25 10.12
C LYS A 526 -38.04 -9.48 10.92
N ASN A 527 -37.10 -10.39 11.22
CA ASN A 527 -37.41 -11.71 11.77
C ASN A 527 -37.00 -11.87 13.25
N GLY A 528 -36.37 -10.86 13.85
CA GLY A 528 -35.77 -10.96 15.18
C GLY A 528 -34.32 -11.46 15.14
N PRO A 529 -33.66 -11.58 16.31
CA PRO A 529 -32.28 -12.05 16.39
C PRO A 529 -32.13 -13.49 15.87
N PHE A 530 -30.99 -13.79 15.27
CA PHE A 530 -30.62 -15.15 14.87
C PHE A 530 -30.43 -16.03 16.11
N PRO A 531 -31.18 -17.15 16.25
CA PRO A 531 -31.03 -18.06 17.38
C PRO A 531 -29.86 -19.04 17.21
N ASN A 532 -29.46 -19.33 15.97
CA ASN A 532 -28.35 -20.22 15.64
C ASN A 532 -27.76 -19.90 14.27
N ARG A 533 -26.55 -20.38 13.99
CA ARG A 533 -25.84 -20.10 12.72
C ARG A 533 -26.59 -20.63 11.51
N ASN A 534 -27.29 -21.76 11.61
CA ASN A 534 -28.01 -22.36 10.47
C ASN A 534 -29.08 -21.41 9.88
N MET A 535 -29.63 -20.52 10.70
CA MET A 535 -30.59 -19.50 10.25
C MET A 535 -30.00 -18.48 9.28
N LEU A 536 -28.67 -18.33 9.22
CA LEU A 536 -27.99 -17.50 8.22
C LEU A 536 -28.27 -17.97 6.78
N ASN A 537 -28.50 -19.27 6.56
CA ASN A 537 -28.86 -19.80 5.24
C ASN A 537 -30.25 -19.33 4.75
N LYS A 538 -31.03 -18.65 5.60
CA LYS A 538 -32.30 -18.01 5.22
C LYS A 538 -32.12 -16.56 4.76
N VAL A 539 -30.91 -16.01 4.85
CA VAL A 539 -30.60 -14.66 4.37
C VAL A 539 -30.51 -14.65 2.84
N PRO A 540 -31.18 -13.73 2.14
CA PRO A 540 -31.12 -13.65 0.68
C PRO A 540 -29.68 -13.53 0.17
N ARG A 541 -29.37 -14.31 -0.88
CA ARG A 541 -28.05 -14.38 -1.55
C ARG A 541 -26.90 -14.95 -0.71
N LEU A 542 -27.14 -15.36 0.53
CA LEU A 542 -26.16 -16.06 1.35
C LEU A 542 -26.16 -17.55 0.96
N GLY A 543 -25.28 -17.90 0.01
CA GLY A 543 -25.13 -19.27 -0.49
C GLY A 543 -24.24 -20.15 0.39
N ALA A 544 -24.21 -21.46 0.11
CA ALA A 544 -23.45 -22.44 0.90
C ALA A 544 -21.95 -22.10 1.00
N ARG A 545 -21.33 -21.62 -0.08
CA ARG A 545 -19.91 -21.19 -0.06
C ARG A 545 -19.69 -19.97 0.82
N THR A 546 -20.56 -18.96 0.73
CA THR A 546 -20.52 -17.79 1.63
C THR A 546 -20.70 -18.19 3.08
N PHE A 547 -21.64 -19.10 3.36
CA PHE A 547 -21.86 -19.64 4.70
C PHE A 547 -20.61 -20.31 5.24
N GLU A 548 -19.97 -21.19 4.45
CA GLU A 548 -18.70 -21.82 4.83
C GLU A 548 -17.63 -20.77 5.15
N LEU A 549 -17.45 -19.75 4.31
CA LEU A 549 -16.41 -18.75 4.53
C LEU A 549 -16.67 -17.84 5.74
N ALA A 550 -17.93 -17.60 6.10
CA ALA A 550 -18.33 -16.61 7.10
C ALA A 550 -18.72 -17.19 8.47
N ALA A 551 -19.31 -18.40 8.51
CA ALA A 551 -20.02 -18.88 9.69
C ALA A 551 -19.12 -19.00 10.93
N GLY A 552 -17.87 -19.41 10.77
CA GLY A 552 -16.91 -19.48 11.88
C GLY A 552 -16.51 -18.13 12.50
N PHE A 553 -16.73 -17.03 11.78
CA PHE A 553 -16.41 -15.67 12.22
C PHE A 553 -17.63 -14.92 12.76
N LEU A 554 -18.83 -15.34 12.38
CA LEU A 554 -20.09 -14.84 12.91
C LEU A 554 -20.44 -15.58 14.20
N ARG A 555 -20.59 -14.85 15.30
CA ARG A 555 -20.97 -15.38 16.61
C ARG A 555 -22.43 -15.05 16.90
N ILE A 556 -23.06 -15.91 17.69
CA ILE A 556 -24.37 -15.67 18.28
C ILE A 556 -24.23 -15.85 19.78
N GLN A 557 -24.26 -14.74 20.51
CA GLN A 557 -24.27 -14.77 21.97
C GLN A 557 -25.63 -15.25 22.48
N ASN A 558 -25.64 -16.16 23.45
CA ASN A 558 -26.86 -16.72 24.04
C ASN A 558 -27.82 -17.37 23.02
N GLY A 559 -27.29 -18.02 21.99
CA GLY A 559 -28.08 -18.80 21.01
C GLY A 559 -28.49 -20.18 21.52
N ASP A 560 -29.13 -20.96 20.64
CA ASP A 560 -29.61 -22.33 20.94
C ASP A 560 -28.48 -23.28 21.35
N THR A 561 -27.27 -23.05 20.84
CA THR A 561 -26.07 -23.81 21.19
C THR A 561 -24.92 -22.89 21.60
N PRO A 562 -24.24 -23.17 22.73
CA PRO A 562 -23.03 -22.45 23.13
C PRO A 562 -21.89 -22.46 22.08
N LEU A 563 -21.88 -23.43 21.15
CA LEU A 563 -20.87 -23.47 20.09
C LEU A 563 -20.92 -22.26 19.16
N ASP A 564 -22.12 -21.69 18.94
CA ASP A 564 -22.30 -20.53 18.07
C ASP A 564 -21.70 -19.25 18.68
N GLY A 565 -21.43 -19.23 20.00
CA GLY A 565 -20.67 -18.17 20.66
C GLY A 565 -19.14 -18.30 20.52
N SER A 566 -18.66 -19.42 19.96
CA SER A 566 -17.23 -19.75 19.84
C SER A 566 -16.70 -19.58 18.41
N ALA A 567 -15.39 -19.77 18.22
CA ALA A 567 -14.76 -19.81 16.90
C ALA A 567 -14.81 -21.20 16.23
N VAL A 568 -15.42 -22.21 16.86
CA VAL A 568 -15.57 -23.56 16.28
C VAL A 568 -16.45 -23.44 15.04
N HIS A 569 -15.96 -23.92 13.90
CA HIS A 569 -16.72 -23.88 12.65
C HIS A 569 -17.87 -24.91 12.67
N PRO A 570 -19.05 -24.62 12.08
CA PRO A 570 -20.15 -25.58 11.98
C PRO A 570 -19.77 -26.93 11.37
N GLU A 571 -18.80 -26.97 10.46
CA GLU A 571 -18.28 -28.22 9.86
C GLU A 571 -17.69 -29.19 10.90
N SER A 572 -17.26 -28.67 12.05
CA SER A 572 -16.66 -29.43 13.15
C SER A 572 -17.65 -29.76 14.27
N TYR A 573 -18.92 -29.37 14.18
CA TYR A 573 -19.91 -29.68 15.23
C TYR A 573 -20.06 -31.19 15.48
N PRO A 574 -20.11 -32.06 14.43
CA PRO A 574 -20.12 -33.50 14.64
C PRO A 574 -18.88 -34.04 15.36
N VAL A 575 -17.72 -33.38 15.22
CA VAL A 575 -16.50 -33.73 15.95
C VAL A 575 -16.69 -33.44 17.44
N VAL A 576 -17.21 -32.26 17.79
CA VAL A 576 -17.50 -31.88 19.18
C VAL A 576 -18.52 -32.83 19.80
N GLU A 577 -19.57 -33.22 19.08
CA GLU A 577 -20.54 -34.21 19.56
C GLU A 577 -19.91 -35.56 19.91
N ARG A 578 -18.93 -36.02 19.12
CA ARG A 578 -18.18 -37.25 19.43
C ARG A 578 -17.30 -37.08 20.68
N ILE A 579 -16.72 -35.90 20.89
CA ILE A 579 -15.95 -35.59 22.11
C ILE A 579 -16.87 -35.63 23.35
N LEU A 580 -18.05 -35.02 23.27
CA LEU A 580 -19.05 -35.05 24.35
C LEU A 580 -19.47 -36.49 24.69
N LYS A 581 -19.75 -37.31 23.66
CA LYS A 581 -20.07 -38.73 23.86
C LYS A 581 -18.93 -39.51 24.52
N LYS A 582 -17.68 -39.25 24.13
CA LYS A 582 -16.50 -39.95 24.68
C LYS A 582 -16.20 -39.54 26.13
N THR A 583 -16.44 -38.28 26.48
CA THR A 583 -16.19 -37.74 27.83
C THR A 583 -17.35 -37.96 28.79
N GLY A 584 -18.56 -38.24 28.27
CA GLY A 584 -19.77 -38.33 29.08
C GLY A 584 -20.23 -36.98 29.65
N MET A 585 -19.66 -35.86 29.17
CA MET A 585 -19.96 -34.51 29.63
C MET A 585 -20.96 -33.83 28.69
N ASN A 586 -21.75 -32.90 29.24
CA ASN A 586 -22.51 -31.97 28.41
C ASN A 586 -21.66 -30.73 28.05
N LEU A 587 -22.13 -29.95 27.08
CA LEU A 587 -21.35 -28.84 26.54
C LEU A 587 -21.01 -27.74 27.57
N PRO A 588 -21.95 -27.28 28.44
CA PRO A 588 -21.62 -26.35 29.52
C PRO A 588 -20.55 -26.86 30.50
N GLN A 589 -20.52 -28.16 30.79
CA GLN A 589 -19.49 -28.76 31.65
C GLN A 589 -18.11 -28.82 30.99
N LEU A 590 -18.08 -28.99 29.67
CA LEU A 590 -16.83 -29.07 28.91
C LEU A 590 -16.20 -27.69 28.69
N ILE A 591 -17.02 -26.64 28.49
CA ILE A 591 -16.53 -25.27 28.27
C ILE A 591 -15.75 -24.77 29.50
N GLY A 592 -14.48 -24.42 29.28
CA GLY A 592 -13.59 -23.94 30.34
C GLY A 592 -12.89 -25.03 31.15
N ASN A 593 -13.24 -26.31 30.97
CA ASN A 593 -12.63 -27.43 31.68
C ASN A 593 -11.30 -27.84 31.03
N ARG A 594 -10.20 -27.20 31.46
CA ARG A 594 -8.86 -27.39 30.88
C ARG A 594 -8.27 -28.77 31.13
N ASP A 595 -8.66 -29.46 32.20
CA ASP A 595 -8.08 -30.76 32.56
C ASP A 595 -8.56 -31.88 31.64
N VAL A 596 -9.77 -31.74 31.10
CA VAL A 596 -10.38 -32.71 30.16
C VAL A 596 -10.03 -32.38 28.70
N LEU A 597 -9.76 -31.11 28.40
CA LEU A 597 -9.47 -30.62 27.04
C LEU A 597 -7.98 -30.59 26.66
N ARG A 598 -7.09 -30.83 27.63
CA ARG A 598 -5.66 -31.09 27.39
C ARG A 598 -5.43 -32.53 27.02
#